data_AF-A0A918TWI9-F1
#
_entry.id   AF-A0A918TWI9-F1
#
_cell.length_a   1.000
_cell.length_b   1.000
_cell.length_c   1.000
_cell.angle_alpha   90.00
_cell.angle_beta   90.00
_cell.angle_gamma   90.00
#
_symmetry.space_group_name_H-M   'P 1'
#
loop_
_entity.id
_entity.type
_entity.pdbx_description
1 polymer ?
#
loop_
_entity_poly.entity_id
_entity_poly.type
_entity_poly.pdbx_seq_one_letter_code
_entity_poly.pdbx_strand_id
1 'polypeptide(L)'
;MAESIRAAFDFNLHMVPNLVLFSFLVGGMGANCLTFSTTEGPQASRLVKVGVLLFLFLFGAFGNNSIRREVVAFPLWLKVESARANEEEVLPKLYEYSLSAPSYYVLRQVGRALIEKEREQGLKQAIEIWQLVVKIHPFDGEGLANYAYCLDNAGEFSQAEGYHLRALEAVARRENKYGVVYGVGWHLIRRADHASKLRRPGEALFLYQASREAFAESHRLNFSRRKLNREVLGWLEQQIQFLEGARIEPVEVEILDWRSKLP
;
A
#
# COMPACT_ATOMS: atom_id res chain seq x y z
N MET A 1 -1.29 -16.13 -12.27
CA MET A 1 -0.44 -15.88 -13.46
C MET A 1 -0.83 -14.60 -14.21
N ALA A 2 -2.11 -14.32 -14.44
CA ALA A 2 -2.54 -13.05 -15.07
C ALA A 2 -2.37 -11.80 -14.17
N GLU A 3 -2.52 -11.94 -12.84
CA GLU A 3 -2.33 -10.82 -11.90
C GLU A 3 -0.85 -10.47 -11.64
N SER A 4 0.06 -11.46 -11.68
CA SER A 4 1.50 -11.24 -11.50
C SER A 4 2.14 -10.54 -12.70
N ILE A 5 1.61 -10.78 -13.92
CA ILE A 5 2.00 -10.02 -15.12
C ILE A 5 1.52 -8.57 -15.00
N ARG A 6 0.34 -8.32 -14.43
CA ARG A 6 -0.18 -6.96 -14.22
C ARG A 6 0.67 -6.18 -13.20
N ALA A 7 1.11 -6.81 -12.12
CA ALA A 7 2.02 -6.21 -11.14
C ALA A 7 3.43 -5.96 -11.69
N ALA A 8 3.93 -6.83 -12.57
CA ALA A 8 5.19 -6.60 -13.28
C ALA A 8 5.08 -5.48 -14.32
N PHE A 9 3.88 -5.16 -14.81
CA PHE A 9 3.60 -4.01 -15.69
C PHE A 9 3.15 -2.74 -14.95
N ASP A 10 2.93 -2.79 -13.64
CA ASP A 10 2.94 -1.61 -12.75
C ASP A 10 4.39 -1.12 -12.51
N PHE A 11 5.26 -1.23 -13.54
CA PHE A 11 6.38 -0.31 -13.69
C PHE A 11 5.77 1.08 -13.58
N ASN A 12 6.12 1.79 -12.50
CA ASN A 12 5.88 3.20 -12.28
C ASN A 12 5.38 3.84 -13.58
N LEU A 13 4.09 4.13 -13.72
CA LEU A 13 3.54 4.75 -14.93
C LEU A 13 4.19 6.10 -15.24
N HIS A 14 5.06 6.60 -14.34
CA HIS A 14 5.99 7.71 -14.55
C HIS A 14 7.29 7.31 -15.27
N MET A 15 7.78 6.07 -15.15
CA MET A 15 8.98 5.57 -15.83
C MET A 15 8.78 5.45 -17.33
N VAL A 16 7.60 5.05 -17.84
CA VAL A 16 7.36 4.95 -19.29
C VAL A 16 7.34 6.32 -19.96
N PRO A 17 6.57 7.33 -19.49
CA PRO A 17 6.68 8.71 -19.96
C PRO A 17 8.08 9.27 -19.77
N ASN A 18 8.78 8.97 -18.66
CA ASN A 18 10.16 9.40 -18.47
C ASN A 18 11.12 8.72 -19.46
N LEU A 19 10.92 7.44 -19.82
CA LEU A 19 11.73 6.72 -20.81
C LEU A 19 11.44 7.20 -22.22
N VAL A 20 10.18 7.51 -22.53
CA VAL A 20 9.73 8.08 -23.81
C VAL A 20 10.26 9.51 -23.93
N LEU A 21 10.11 10.34 -22.90
CA LEU A 21 10.69 11.68 -22.82
C LEU A 21 12.21 11.63 -22.90
N PHE A 22 12.85 10.66 -22.24
CA PHE A 22 14.29 10.40 -22.32
C PHE A 22 14.71 9.99 -23.74
N SER A 23 13.97 9.13 -24.42
CA SER A 23 14.26 8.73 -25.80
C SER A 23 13.95 9.84 -26.81
N PHE A 24 12.98 10.73 -26.54
CA PHE A 24 12.77 11.98 -27.28
C PHE A 24 13.87 13.01 -27.01
N LEU A 25 14.36 13.13 -25.79
CA LEU A 25 15.47 14.02 -25.43
C LEU A 25 16.79 13.51 -26.04
N VAL A 26 17.10 12.23 -25.90
CA VAL A 26 18.30 11.61 -26.49
C VAL A 26 18.19 11.54 -28.02
N GLY A 27 17.01 11.24 -28.56
CA GLY A 27 16.75 11.21 -30.00
C GLY A 27 16.76 12.61 -30.63
N GLY A 28 16.16 13.59 -29.97
CA GLY A 28 16.13 15.00 -30.41
C GLY A 28 17.48 15.69 -30.24
N MET A 29 18.18 15.46 -29.13
CA MET A 29 19.55 15.94 -28.92
C MET A 29 20.56 15.18 -29.78
N GLY A 30 20.33 13.90 -30.08
CA GLY A 30 21.16 13.09 -30.99
C GLY A 30 21.01 13.52 -32.44
N ALA A 31 19.77 13.75 -32.90
CA ALA A 31 19.48 14.28 -34.22
C ALA A 31 20.07 15.69 -34.39
N ASN A 32 19.95 16.56 -33.38
CA ASN A 32 20.50 17.93 -33.44
C ASN A 32 22.02 17.98 -33.21
N CYS A 33 22.62 17.11 -32.38
CA CYS A 33 24.09 17.05 -32.23
C CYS A 33 24.80 16.53 -33.49
N LEU A 34 24.13 15.70 -34.29
CA LEU A 34 24.67 15.19 -35.56
C LEU A 34 24.40 16.14 -36.74
N THR A 35 23.46 17.09 -36.61
CA THR A 35 23.06 18.01 -37.70
C THR A 35 23.35 19.49 -37.43
N PHE A 36 24.00 19.85 -36.32
CA PHE A 36 24.49 21.22 -36.06
C PHE A 36 25.60 21.58 -37.08
N SER A 37 25.15 21.90 -38.28
CA SER A 37 25.89 22.60 -39.31
C SER A 37 25.88 24.09 -38.96
N THR A 38 27.03 24.56 -38.50
CA THR A 38 27.66 25.83 -38.92
C THR A 38 26.90 27.17 -38.84
N THR A 39 25.79 27.32 -38.12
CA THR A 39 25.10 28.64 -38.05
C THR A 39 25.11 29.35 -36.69
N GLU A 40 25.45 28.68 -35.58
CA GLU A 40 25.64 29.35 -34.27
C GLU A 40 27.05 29.16 -33.71
N GLY A 41 27.57 30.21 -33.07
CA GLY A 41 28.99 30.36 -32.72
C GLY A 41 29.57 29.23 -31.85
N PRO A 42 30.91 29.04 -31.88
CA PRO A 42 31.62 27.89 -31.30
C PRO A 42 31.46 27.73 -29.77
N GLN A 43 30.97 28.75 -29.07
CA GLN A 43 30.70 28.70 -27.63
C GLN A 43 29.37 28.01 -27.29
N ALA A 44 28.32 28.22 -28.10
CA ALA A 44 27.00 27.60 -27.87
C ALA A 44 27.06 26.08 -28.06
N SER A 45 27.76 25.61 -29.10
CA SER A 45 27.92 24.17 -29.36
C SER A 45 28.76 23.45 -28.30
N ARG A 46 29.71 24.14 -27.64
CA ARG A 46 30.49 23.59 -26.52
C ARG A 46 29.66 23.49 -25.25
N LEU A 47 28.86 24.51 -24.93
CA LEU A 47 28.00 24.50 -23.74
C LEU A 47 26.94 23.40 -23.82
N VAL A 48 26.34 23.18 -24.99
CA VAL A 48 25.38 22.08 -25.21
C VAL A 48 26.04 20.71 -25.01
N LYS A 49 27.25 20.50 -25.57
CA LYS A 49 28.00 19.24 -25.38
C LYS A 49 28.35 18.99 -23.92
N VAL A 50 28.79 20.01 -23.20
CA VAL A 50 29.08 19.90 -21.75
C VAL A 50 27.79 19.62 -20.97
N GLY A 51 26.67 20.26 -21.31
CA GLY A 51 25.37 20.00 -20.70
C GLY A 51 24.89 18.56 -20.90
N VAL A 52 25.04 18.00 -22.11
CA VAL A 52 24.71 16.60 -22.41
C VAL A 52 25.60 15.64 -21.63
N LEU A 53 26.91 15.88 -21.58
CA LEU A 53 27.85 15.03 -20.85
C LEU A 53 27.60 15.09 -19.34
N LEU A 54 27.31 16.27 -18.78
CA LEU A 54 26.96 16.43 -17.37
C LEU A 54 25.64 15.71 -17.05
N PHE A 55 24.64 15.82 -17.92
CA PHE A 55 23.37 15.11 -17.77
C PHE A 55 23.56 13.58 -17.82
N LEU A 56 24.33 13.06 -18.78
CA LEU A 56 24.67 11.63 -18.87
C LEU A 56 25.45 11.15 -17.64
N PHE A 57 26.37 11.96 -17.13
CA PHE A 57 27.12 11.66 -15.91
C PHE A 57 26.21 11.64 -14.67
N LEU A 58 25.36 12.65 -14.49
CA LEU A 58 24.41 12.69 -13.37
C LEU A 58 23.39 11.56 -13.48
N PHE A 59 22.86 11.27 -14.66
CA PHE A 59 21.95 10.15 -14.88
C PHE A 59 22.64 8.80 -14.65
N GLY A 60 23.88 8.63 -15.11
CA GLY A 60 24.68 7.43 -14.84
C GLY A 60 25.06 7.27 -13.36
N ALA A 61 25.34 8.35 -12.65
CA ALA A 61 25.70 8.30 -11.24
C ALA A 61 24.47 8.09 -10.32
N PHE A 62 23.38 8.79 -10.59
CA PHE A 62 22.16 8.74 -9.77
C PHE A 62 21.18 7.66 -10.22
N GLY A 63 20.97 7.49 -11.52
CA GLY A 63 20.08 6.47 -12.08
C GLY A 63 20.58 5.05 -11.77
N ASN A 64 21.89 4.81 -11.81
CA ASN A 64 22.46 3.49 -11.55
C ASN A 64 22.31 3.07 -10.07
N ASN A 65 22.29 4.01 -9.12
CA ASN A 65 22.08 3.70 -7.70
C ASN A 65 20.62 3.36 -7.39
N SER A 66 19.67 4.09 -7.99
CA SER A 66 18.24 3.83 -7.85
C SER A 66 17.82 2.54 -8.58
N ILE A 67 18.29 2.36 -9.81
CA ILE A 67 18.03 1.17 -10.64
C ILE A 67 18.71 -0.07 -10.06
N ARG A 68 19.95 -0.01 -9.56
CA ARG A 68 20.59 -1.18 -8.91
C ARG A 68 19.80 -1.73 -7.74
N ARG A 69 19.23 -0.86 -6.90
CA ARG A 69 18.46 -1.30 -5.73
C ARG A 69 17.17 -2.01 -6.13
N GLU A 70 16.46 -1.52 -7.15
CA GLU A 70 15.24 -2.17 -7.65
C GLU A 70 15.54 -3.41 -8.52
N VAL A 71 16.56 -3.38 -9.38
CA VAL A 71 16.96 -4.49 -10.27
C VAL A 71 17.54 -5.68 -9.50
N VAL A 72 18.11 -5.48 -8.31
CA VAL A 72 18.54 -6.59 -7.44
C VAL A 72 17.37 -7.13 -6.59
N ALA A 73 16.49 -6.24 -6.11
CA ALA A 73 15.31 -6.65 -5.33
C ALA A 73 14.29 -7.43 -6.18
N PHE A 74 14.14 -7.05 -7.46
CA PHE A 74 13.18 -7.67 -8.38
C PHE A 74 13.40 -9.17 -8.60
N PRO A 75 14.60 -9.71 -8.88
CA PRO A 75 14.82 -11.16 -9.01
C PRO A 75 14.70 -11.92 -7.68
N LEU A 76 14.99 -11.30 -6.53
CA LEU A 76 14.70 -11.91 -5.22
C LEU A 76 13.18 -12.02 -5.00
N TRP A 77 12.45 -10.95 -5.33
CA TRP A 77 10.99 -10.92 -5.27
C TRP A 77 10.33 -11.86 -6.30
N LEU A 78 10.88 -11.96 -7.52
CA LEU A 78 10.40 -12.89 -8.55
C LEU A 78 10.59 -14.34 -8.12
N LYS A 79 11.70 -14.65 -7.43
CA LYS A 79 11.88 -15.95 -6.79
C LYS A 79 10.80 -16.23 -5.75
N VAL A 80 10.42 -15.23 -4.94
CA VAL A 80 9.37 -15.34 -3.91
C VAL A 80 7.99 -15.55 -4.52
N GLU A 81 7.62 -14.74 -5.52
CA GLU A 81 6.34 -14.87 -6.22
C GLU A 81 6.26 -16.19 -7.00
N SER A 82 7.37 -16.64 -7.59
CA SER A 82 7.47 -17.94 -8.27
C SER A 82 7.48 -19.13 -7.30
N ALA A 83 7.81 -18.89 -6.02
CA ALA A 83 7.98 -19.92 -4.99
C ALA A 83 7.01 -19.74 -3.83
N ARG A 84 5.73 -19.42 -4.09
CA ARG A 84 4.64 -19.54 -3.11
C ARG A 84 4.58 -20.90 -2.40
N ALA A 85 5.28 -21.92 -2.90
CA ALA A 85 5.47 -23.22 -2.25
C ALA A 85 6.57 -23.26 -1.15
N ASN A 86 7.54 -22.34 -1.14
CA ASN A 86 8.69 -22.32 -0.21
C ASN A 86 8.74 -21.04 0.65
N GLU A 87 7.62 -20.34 0.81
CA GLU A 87 7.54 -19.06 1.51
C GLU A 87 8.09 -19.12 2.95
N GLU A 88 7.93 -20.27 3.64
CA GLU A 88 8.48 -20.46 4.99
C GLU A 88 10.00 -20.36 5.06
N GLU A 89 10.71 -20.78 4.01
CA GLU A 89 12.17 -20.71 3.95
C GLU A 89 12.67 -19.31 3.55
N VAL A 90 11.91 -18.63 2.69
CA VAL A 90 12.36 -17.40 2.03
C VAL A 90 11.97 -16.14 2.81
N LEU A 91 10.80 -16.13 3.45
CA LEU A 91 10.30 -14.95 4.16
C LEU A 91 11.23 -14.44 5.28
N PRO A 92 11.88 -15.30 6.10
CA PRO A 92 12.84 -14.83 7.09
C PRO A 92 14.06 -14.13 6.47
N LYS A 93 14.59 -14.67 5.37
CA LYS A 93 15.74 -14.08 4.65
C LYS A 93 15.37 -12.72 4.04
N LEU A 94 14.16 -12.61 3.50
CA LEU A 94 13.64 -11.34 2.98
C LEU A 94 13.41 -10.32 4.09
N TYR A 95 12.90 -10.75 5.24
CA TYR A 95 12.71 -9.90 6.39
C TYR A 95 14.04 -9.27 6.83
N GLU A 96 15.06 -10.09 7.08
CA GLU A 96 16.41 -9.62 7.43
C GLU A 96 16.98 -8.67 6.36
N TYR A 97 16.84 -9.02 5.08
CA TYR A 97 17.26 -8.17 3.98
C TYR A 97 16.56 -6.81 4.00
N SER A 98 15.24 -6.80 4.18
CA SER A 98 14.42 -5.59 4.19
C SER A 98 14.78 -4.63 5.33
N LEU A 99 15.26 -5.16 6.46
CA LEU A 99 15.78 -4.35 7.56
C LEU A 99 17.19 -3.80 7.26
N SER A 100 18.05 -4.60 6.61
CA SER A 100 19.42 -4.19 6.27
C SER A 100 19.50 -3.13 5.16
N ALA A 101 18.58 -3.20 4.21
CA ALA A 101 18.53 -2.34 3.03
C ALA A 101 17.06 -1.99 2.72
N PRO A 102 16.46 -1.06 3.48
CA PRO A 102 15.03 -0.77 3.38
C PRO A 102 14.67 -0.18 2.03
N SER A 103 14.20 -1.05 1.14
CA SER A 103 13.49 -0.69 -0.09
C SER A 103 12.00 -0.66 0.20
N TYR A 104 11.35 0.47 -0.07
CA TYR A 104 9.91 0.63 0.14
C TYR A 104 9.09 -0.49 -0.50
N TYR A 105 9.41 -0.87 -1.74
CA TYR A 105 8.72 -1.94 -2.44
C TYR A 105 8.87 -3.28 -1.70
N VAL A 106 10.10 -3.64 -1.31
CA VAL A 106 10.36 -4.90 -0.60
C VAL A 106 9.66 -4.92 0.75
N LEU A 107 9.74 -3.82 1.51
CA LEU A 107 9.07 -3.68 2.81
C LEU A 107 7.56 -3.90 2.66
N ARG A 108 6.90 -3.31 1.67
CA ARG A 108 5.47 -3.51 1.44
C ARG A 108 5.11 -4.97 1.17
N GLN A 109 5.89 -5.65 0.35
CA GLN A 109 5.60 -7.04 0.00
C GLN A 109 5.85 -7.99 1.17
N VAL A 110 6.96 -7.82 1.89
CA VAL A 110 7.25 -8.58 3.12
C VAL A 110 6.19 -8.33 4.19
N GLY A 111 5.80 -7.07 4.39
CA GLY A 111 4.77 -6.70 5.36
C GLY A 111 3.41 -7.33 5.07
N ARG A 112 3.02 -7.44 3.79
CA ARG A 112 1.79 -8.12 3.37
C ARG A 112 1.85 -9.63 3.63
N ALA A 113 2.95 -10.27 3.25
CA ALA A 113 3.16 -11.70 3.50
C ALA A 113 3.13 -12.04 5.00
N LEU A 114 3.73 -11.19 5.83
CA LEU A 114 3.73 -11.36 7.29
C LEU A 114 2.32 -11.23 7.90
N ILE A 115 1.49 -10.31 7.39
CA ILE A 115 0.09 -10.18 7.79
C ILE A 115 -0.70 -11.44 7.45
N GLU A 116 -0.54 -11.98 6.22
CA GLU A 116 -1.29 -13.15 5.75
C GLU A 116 -1.03 -14.41 6.58
N LYS A 117 0.14 -14.52 7.21
CA LYS A 117 0.50 -15.68 8.05
C LYS A 117 -0.21 -15.71 9.41
N GLU A 118 -0.77 -14.58 9.88
CA GLU A 118 -1.53 -14.43 11.14
C GLU A 118 -0.92 -15.16 12.38
N ARG A 119 0.41 -15.28 12.48
CA ARG A 119 1.10 -15.82 13.68
C ARG A 119 1.49 -14.68 14.61
N GLU A 120 1.51 -14.90 15.92
CA GLU A 120 1.92 -13.88 16.90
C GLU A 120 3.31 -13.29 16.60
N GLN A 121 4.27 -14.14 16.22
CA GLN A 121 5.60 -13.69 15.78
C GLN A 121 5.54 -12.88 14.47
N GLY A 122 4.72 -13.31 13.52
CA GLY A 122 4.54 -12.62 12.24
C GLY A 122 3.92 -11.24 12.42
N LEU A 123 3.00 -11.08 13.38
CA LEU A 123 2.40 -9.80 13.71
C LEU A 123 3.42 -8.79 14.24
N LYS A 124 4.31 -9.20 15.16
CA LYS A 124 5.38 -8.33 15.69
C LYS A 124 6.31 -7.87 14.57
N GLN A 125 6.71 -8.79 13.69
CA GLN A 125 7.53 -8.48 12.52
C GLN A 125 6.81 -7.57 11.53
N ALA A 126 5.50 -7.78 11.31
CA ALA A 126 4.70 -6.94 10.43
C ALA A 126 4.62 -5.49 10.97
N ILE A 127 4.43 -5.31 12.28
CA ILE A 127 4.43 -4.00 12.92
C ILE A 127 5.74 -3.26 12.65
N GLU A 128 6.90 -3.92 12.83
CA GLU A 128 8.22 -3.32 12.56
C GLU A 128 8.34 -2.87 11.09
N ILE A 129 7.95 -3.73 10.16
CA ILE A 129 8.02 -3.44 8.72
C ILE A 129 7.10 -2.29 8.33
N TRP A 130 5.85 -2.30 8.77
CA TRP A 130 4.88 -1.26 8.42
C TRP A 130 5.19 0.07 9.10
N GLN A 131 5.79 0.05 10.30
CA GLN A 131 6.32 1.26 10.92
C GLN A 131 7.44 1.89 10.07
N LEU A 132 8.34 1.08 9.51
CA LEU A 132 9.36 1.56 8.58
C LEU A 132 8.73 2.12 7.29
N VAL A 133 7.73 1.44 6.72
CA VAL A 133 7.00 1.93 5.54
C VAL A 133 6.42 3.33 5.79
N VAL A 134 5.71 3.51 6.91
CA VAL A 134 5.11 4.80 7.29
C VAL A 134 6.19 5.85 7.55
N LYS A 135 7.36 5.48 8.09
CA LYS A 135 8.47 6.41 8.30
C LYS A 135 9.07 6.91 6.98
N ILE A 136 9.22 6.03 5.99
CA ILE A 136 9.78 6.38 4.67
C ILE A 136 8.74 7.12 3.81
N HIS A 137 7.48 6.69 3.86
CA HIS A 137 6.38 7.25 3.08
C HIS A 137 5.18 7.60 3.99
N PRO A 138 5.21 8.75 4.69
CA PRO A 138 4.23 9.10 5.71
C PRO A 138 2.81 9.41 5.18
N PHE A 139 2.66 9.53 3.87
CA PHE A 139 1.39 9.78 3.16
C PHE A 139 0.99 8.62 2.23
N ASP A 140 1.61 7.46 2.37
CA ASP A 140 1.15 6.26 1.67
C ASP A 140 -0.09 5.68 2.37
N GLY A 141 -1.27 5.88 1.77
CA GLY A 141 -2.54 5.45 2.36
C GLY A 141 -2.62 3.95 2.60
N GLU A 142 -2.02 3.12 1.73
CA GLU A 142 -2.02 1.68 1.91
C GLU A 142 -1.06 1.24 3.03
N GLY A 143 0.15 1.81 3.08
CA GLY A 143 1.08 1.60 4.19
C GLY A 143 0.51 2.02 5.55
N LEU A 144 -0.19 3.15 5.60
CA LEU A 144 -0.90 3.61 6.81
C LEU A 144 -2.01 2.65 7.23
N ALA A 145 -2.84 2.19 6.28
CA ALA A 145 -3.94 1.27 6.56
C ALA A 145 -3.44 -0.12 7.00
N ASN A 146 -2.36 -0.64 6.40
CA ASN A 146 -1.77 -1.91 6.81
C ASN A 146 -1.09 -1.82 8.18
N TYR A 147 -0.45 -0.68 8.49
CA TYR A 147 0.09 -0.46 9.83
C TYR A 147 -1.03 -0.43 10.88
N ALA A 148 -2.10 0.30 10.59
CA ALA A 148 -3.29 0.34 11.45
C ALA A 148 -3.90 -1.06 11.65
N TYR A 149 -4.00 -1.86 10.59
CA TYR A 149 -4.46 -3.25 10.66
C TYR A 149 -3.59 -4.12 11.59
N CYS A 150 -2.26 -3.95 11.55
CA CYS A 150 -1.38 -4.65 12.48
C CYS A 150 -1.63 -4.23 13.93
N LEU A 151 -1.83 -2.93 14.19
CA LEU A 151 -2.15 -2.41 15.52
C LEU A 151 -3.51 -2.95 16.02
N ASP A 152 -4.51 -3.05 15.14
CA ASP A 152 -5.81 -3.65 15.46
C ASP A 152 -5.68 -5.10 15.92
N ASN A 153 -4.86 -5.90 15.24
CA ASN A 153 -4.62 -7.29 15.64
C ASN A 153 -3.77 -7.41 16.92
N ALA A 154 -2.99 -6.38 17.25
CA ALA A 154 -2.30 -6.29 18.53
C ALA A 154 -3.20 -5.80 19.68
N GLY A 155 -4.43 -5.35 19.38
CA GLY A 155 -5.37 -4.78 20.34
C GLY A 155 -5.16 -3.29 20.64
N GLU A 156 -4.26 -2.63 19.92
CA GLU A 156 -3.91 -1.21 20.09
C GLU A 156 -4.89 -0.29 19.32
N PHE A 157 -6.19 -0.44 19.61
CA PHE A 157 -7.26 0.15 18.80
C PHE A 157 -7.21 1.68 18.71
N SER A 158 -6.89 2.37 19.81
CA SER A 158 -6.80 3.85 19.81
C SER A 158 -5.68 4.35 18.91
N GLN A 159 -4.56 3.63 18.87
CA GLN A 159 -3.44 3.98 18.00
C GLN A 159 -3.75 3.64 16.54
N ALA A 160 -4.38 2.48 16.30
CA ALA A 160 -4.84 2.07 14.98
C ALA A 160 -5.83 3.07 14.36
N GLU A 161 -6.79 3.58 15.15
CA GLU A 161 -7.79 4.55 14.68
C GLU A 161 -7.13 5.81 14.11
N GLY A 162 -6.09 6.34 14.77
CA GLY A 162 -5.34 7.50 14.27
C GLY A 162 -4.64 7.23 12.93
N TYR A 163 -4.17 6.00 12.69
CA TYR A 163 -3.55 5.62 11.41
C TYR A 163 -4.59 5.35 10.32
N HIS A 164 -5.75 4.78 10.65
CA HIS A 164 -6.88 4.68 9.71
C HIS A 164 -7.36 6.06 9.26
N LEU A 165 -7.46 7.03 10.18
CA LEU A 165 -7.80 8.41 9.84
C LEU A 165 -6.79 9.03 8.88
N ARG A 166 -5.49 8.91 9.17
CA ARG A 166 -4.42 9.39 8.28
C ARG A 166 -4.44 8.69 6.91
N ALA A 167 -4.76 7.40 6.88
CA ALA A 167 -4.91 6.66 5.63
C ALA A 167 -6.05 7.21 4.78
N LEU A 168 -7.20 7.52 5.40
CA LEU A 168 -8.35 8.14 4.73
C LEU A 168 -7.99 9.51 4.17
N GLU A 169 -7.29 10.35 4.94
CA GLU A 169 -6.81 11.66 4.49
C GLU A 169 -5.85 11.55 3.29
N ALA A 170 -4.95 10.56 3.31
CA ALA A 170 -4.02 10.31 2.22
C ALA A 170 -4.70 9.85 0.91
N VAL A 171 -5.88 9.22 1.01
CA VAL A 171 -6.65 8.74 -0.16
C VAL A 171 -7.87 9.61 -0.50
N ALA A 172 -8.18 10.65 0.28
CA ALA A 172 -9.39 11.46 0.11
C ALA A 172 -9.57 12.00 -1.32
N ARG A 173 -8.47 12.34 -2.00
CA ARG A 173 -8.47 12.85 -3.39
C ARG A 173 -8.09 11.81 -4.45
N ARG A 174 -7.87 10.55 -4.07
CA ARG A 174 -7.47 9.47 -4.98
C ARG A 174 -8.70 8.70 -5.48
N GLU A 175 -8.64 8.16 -6.68
CA GLU A 175 -9.74 7.36 -7.25
C GLU A 175 -9.92 6.01 -6.54
N ASN A 176 -8.84 5.40 -6.05
CA ASN A 176 -8.89 4.11 -5.38
C ASN A 176 -8.81 4.25 -3.86
N LYS A 177 -9.98 4.22 -3.20
CA LYS A 177 -10.13 4.31 -1.73
C LYS A 177 -10.51 2.99 -1.09
N TYR A 178 -10.80 1.98 -1.92
CA TYR A 178 -11.34 0.70 -1.50
C TYR A 178 -10.55 0.05 -0.35
N GLY A 179 -9.23 -0.03 -0.49
CA GLY A 179 -8.38 -0.75 0.49
C GLY A 179 -8.39 -0.09 1.86
N VAL A 180 -8.44 1.24 1.92
CA VAL A 180 -8.49 1.98 3.18
C VAL A 180 -9.85 1.82 3.85
N VAL A 181 -10.96 2.01 3.11
CA VAL A 181 -12.31 1.84 3.65
C VAL A 181 -12.57 0.39 4.08
N TYR A 182 -12.01 -0.57 3.33
CA TYR A 182 -12.02 -1.99 3.72
C TYR A 182 -11.27 -2.23 5.05
N GLY A 183 -10.12 -1.58 5.24
CA GLY A 183 -9.37 -1.60 6.49
C GLY A 183 -10.17 -1.03 7.68
N VAL A 184 -10.89 0.08 7.47
CA VAL A 184 -11.80 0.65 8.47
C VAL A 184 -12.91 -0.33 8.87
N GLY A 185 -13.48 -1.05 7.90
CA GLY A 185 -14.46 -2.10 8.20
C GLY A 185 -13.91 -3.17 9.14
N TRP A 186 -12.69 -3.64 8.90
CA TRP A 186 -12.01 -4.60 9.76
C TRP A 186 -11.65 -4.04 11.15
N HIS A 187 -11.21 -2.80 11.23
CA HIS A 187 -10.97 -2.10 12.51
C HIS A 187 -12.22 -2.16 13.41
N LEU A 188 -13.38 -1.83 12.84
CA LEU A 188 -14.65 -1.83 13.55
C LEU A 188 -15.06 -3.25 13.98
N ILE A 189 -14.83 -4.28 13.15
CA ILE A 189 -15.05 -5.69 13.53
C ILE A 189 -14.18 -6.06 14.73
N ARG A 190 -12.88 -5.75 14.69
CA ARG A 190 -11.95 -6.13 15.76
C ARG A 190 -12.33 -5.47 17.08
N ARG A 191 -12.75 -4.20 17.05
CA ARG A 191 -13.31 -3.50 18.22
C ARG A 191 -14.62 -4.15 18.70
N ALA A 192 -15.51 -4.53 17.79
CA ALA A 192 -16.77 -5.21 18.15
C ALA A 192 -16.53 -6.57 18.79
N ASP A 193 -15.60 -7.37 18.26
CA ASP A 193 -15.20 -8.65 18.82
C ASP A 193 -14.59 -8.48 20.22
N HIS A 194 -13.77 -7.44 20.41
CA HIS A 194 -13.21 -7.10 21.71
C HIS A 194 -14.30 -6.66 22.71
N ALA A 195 -15.22 -5.78 22.31
CA ALA A 195 -16.37 -5.38 23.13
C ALA A 195 -17.25 -6.58 23.52
N SER A 196 -17.46 -7.52 22.59
CA SER A 196 -18.19 -8.77 22.83
C SER A 196 -17.50 -9.62 23.91
N LYS A 197 -16.17 -9.76 23.85
CA LYS A 197 -15.38 -10.47 24.88
C LYS A 197 -15.49 -9.81 26.25
N LEU A 198 -15.61 -8.48 26.30
CA LEU A 198 -15.84 -7.71 27.52
C LEU A 198 -17.30 -7.70 27.99
N ARG A 199 -18.18 -8.49 27.36
CA ARG A 199 -19.63 -8.56 27.65
C ARG A 199 -20.32 -7.21 27.50
N ARG A 200 -19.94 -6.43 26.47
CA ARG A 200 -20.58 -5.17 26.08
C ARG A 200 -21.33 -5.34 24.74
N PRO A 201 -22.45 -6.07 24.72
CA PRO A 201 -23.11 -6.46 23.47
C PRO A 201 -23.73 -5.28 22.72
N GLY A 202 -24.17 -4.21 23.41
CA GLY A 202 -24.70 -3.01 22.76
C GLY A 202 -23.63 -2.20 22.01
N GLU A 203 -22.43 -2.09 22.60
CA GLU A 203 -21.25 -1.50 21.93
C GLU A 203 -20.84 -2.36 20.72
N ALA A 204 -20.80 -3.68 20.88
CA ALA A 204 -20.51 -4.59 19.79
C ALA A 204 -21.52 -4.47 18.63
N LEU A 205 -22.82 -4.38 18.94
CA LEU A 205 -23.87 -4.20 17.94
C LEU A 205 -23.67 -2.90 17.14
N PHE A 206 -23.45 -1.78 17.82
CA PHE A 206 -23.19 -0.50 17.18
C PHE A 206 -21.98 -0.58 16.23
N LEU A 207 -20.89 -1.20 16.69
CA LEU A 207 -19.66 -1.35 15.91
C LEU A 207 -19.84 -2.30 14.70
N TYR A 208 -20.60 -3.39 14.83
CA TYR A 208 -20.93 -4.26 13.69
C TYR A 208 -21.79 -3.54 12.66
N GLN A 209 -22.77 -2.73 13.10
CA GLN A 209 -23.59 -1.92 12.20
C GLN A 209 -22.73 -0.89 11.45
N ALA A 210 -21.84 -0.17 12.15
CA ALA A 210 -20.90 0.76 11.54
C ALA A 210 -19.93 0.06 10.56
N SER A 211 -19.46 -1.14 10.92
CA SER A 211 -18.60 -1.95 10.05
C SER A 211 -19.31 -2.37 8.76
N ARG A 212 -20.58 -2.79 8.86
CA ARG A 212 -21.41 -3.16 7.71
C ARG A 212 -21.50 -2.00 6.71
N GLU A 213 -21.67 -0.77 7.18
CA GLU A 213 -21.68 0.41 6.31
C GLU A 213 -20.33 0.62 5.62
N ALA A 214 -19.21 0.48 6.32
CA ALA A 214 -17.88 0.58 5.73
C ALA A 214 -17.64 -0.49 4.64
N PHE A 215 -18.05 -1.74 4.88
CA PHE A 215 -17.94 -2.80 3.87
C PHE A 215 -18.88 -2.60 2.68
N ALA A 216 -20.07 -2.06 2.89
CA ALA A 216 -20.98 -1.71 1.81
C ALA A 216 -20.38 -0.61 0.91
N GLU A 217 -19.79 0.43 1.51
CA GLU A 217 -19.12 1.49 0.75
C GLU A 217 -17.86 0.97 0.03
N SER A 218 -17.05 0.16 0.72
CA SER A 218 -15.93 -0.56 0.11
C SER A 218 -16.40 -1.42 -1.09
N HIS A 219 -17.54 -2.11 -0.98
CA HIS A 219 -18.10 -2.92 -2.06
C HIS A 219 -18.51 -2.09 -3.28
N ARG A 220 -19.01 -0.86 -3.05
CA ARG A 220 -19.33 0.10 -4.11
C ARG A 220 -18.08 0.55 -4.86
N LEU A 221 -16.98 0.78 -4.13
CA LEU A 221 -15.74 1.32 -4.68
C LEU A 221 -14.92 0.32 -5.51
N ASN A 222 -15.11 -1.00 -5.37
CA ASN A 222 -14.32 -1.98 -6.11
C ASN A 222 -15.13 -3.19 -6.62
N PHE A 223 -15.17 -3.31 -7.95
CA PHE A 223 -15.87 -4.40 -8.65
C PHE A 223 -15.18 -5.77 -8.52
N SER A 224 -13.85 -5.82 -8.40
CA SER A 224 -13.11 -7.09 -8.45
C SER A 224 -13.19 -7.91 -7.16
N ARG A 225 -13.33 -7.24 -6.00
CA ARG A 225 -13.37 -7.86 -4.67
C ARG A 225 -14.79 -8.06 -4.12
N ARG A 226 -15.83 -7.92 -4.97
CA ARG A 226 -17.24 -8.01 -4.57
C ARG A 226 -17.65 -9.33 -3.93
N LYS A 227 -16.98 -10.44 -4.26
CA LYS A 227 -17.28 -11.74 -3.63
C LYS A 227 -16.86 -11.74 -2.15
N LEU A 228 -15.62 -11.35 -1.88
CA LEU A 228 -15.07 -11.26 -0.52
C LEU A 228 -15.90 -10.32 0.36
N ASN A 229 -16.24 -9.13 -0.16
CA ASN A 229 -17.10 -8.21 0.61
C ASN A 229 -18.50 -8.78 0.87
N ARG A 230 -19.06 -9.59 -0.04
CA ARG A 230 -20.37 -10.22 0.18
C ARG A 230 -20.33 -11.27 1.30
N GLU A 231 -19.27 -12.05 1.37
CA GLU A 231 -19.08 -13.04 2.44
C GLU A 231 -18.98 -12.35 3.81
N VAL A 232 -18.17 -11.29 3.91
CA VAL A 232 -18.05 -10.50 5.15
C VAL A 232 -19.37 -9.82 5.53
N LEU A 233 -20.08 -9.23 4.57
CA LEU A 233 -21.38 -8.61 4.81
C LEU A 233 -22.42 -9.63 5.31
N GLY A 234 -22.47 -10.82 4.71
CA GLY A 234 -23.37 -11.89 5.15
C GLY A 234 -23.05 -12.37 6.57
N TRP A 235 -21.76 -12.46 6.92
CA TRP A 235 -21.35 -12.76 8.29
C TRP A 235 -21.74 -11.66 9.28
N LEU A 236 -21.53 -10.38 8.92
CA LEU A 236 -21.93 -9.24 9.74
C LEU A 236 -23.44 -9.19 9.97
N GLU A 237 -24.23 -9.45 8.93
CA GLU A 237 -25.69 -9.53 9.03
C GLU A 237 -26.14 -10.59 10.03
N GLN A 238 -25.49 -11.76 10.05
CA GLN A 238 -25.79 -12.80 11.03
C GLN A 238 -25.49 -12.34 12.46
N GLN A 239 -24.35 -11.67 12.70
CA GLN A 239 -24.00 -11.16 14.03
C GLN A 239 -24.99 -10.08 14.50
N ILE A 240 -25.34 -9.15 13.62
CA ILE A 240 -26.31 -8.08 13.89
C ILE A 240 -27.68 -8.67 14.22
N GLN A 241 -28.19 -9.58 13.38
CA GLN A 241 -29.48 -10.24 13.59
C GLN A 241 -29.52 -11.04 14.89
N PHE A 242 -28.42 -11.70 15.25
CA PHE A 242 -28.32 -12.43 16.51
C PHE A 242 -28.48 -11.50 17.73
N LEU A 243 -27.77 -10.37 17.75
CA LEU A 243 -27.82 -9.40 18.84
C LEU A 243 -29.18 -8.68 18.90
N GLU A 244 -29.72 -8.29 17.76
CA GLU A 244 -31.06 -7.67 17.67
C GLU A 244 -32.17 -8.65 18.08
N GLY A 245 -32.07 -9.92 17.68
CA GLY A 245 -32.99 -10.98 18.09
C GLY A 245 -32.96 -11.27 19.59
N ALA A 246 -31.80 -11.07 20.22
CA ALA A 246 -31.64 -11.10 21.68
C ALA A 246 -32.16 -9.82 22.38
N ARG A 247 -32.77 -8.88 21.63
CA ARG A 247 -33.28 -7.59 22.12
C ARG A 247 -32.19 -6.70 22.73
N ILE A 248 -30.97 -6.79 22.23
CA ILE A 248 -29.90 -5.88 22.60
C ILE A 248 -30.08 -4.56 21.84
N GLU A 249 -30.04 -3.45 22.56
CA GLU A 249 -30.05 -2.12 21.95
C GLU A 249 -28.61 -1.65 21.67
N PRO A 250 -28.35 -0.98 20.52
CA PRO A 250 -27.02 -0.47 20.21
C PRO A 250 -26.66 0.67 21.17
N VAL A 251 -25.42 0.63 21.67
CA VAL A 251 -24.85 1.69 22.49
C VAL A 251 -23.85 2.44 21.63
N GLU A 252 -24.13 3.70 21.37
CA GLU A 252 -23.26 4.55 20.58
C GLU A 252 -21.90 4.73 21.26
N VAL A 253 -20.84 4.50 20.49
CA VAL A 253 -19.45 4.71 20.92
C VAL A 253 -18.74 5.57 19.91
N GLU A 254 -17.74 6.32 20.39
CA GLU A 254 -16.90 7.12 19.51
C GLU A 254 -16.15 6.23 18.52
N ILE A 255 -16.30 6.57 17.24
CA ILE A 255 -15.64 5.93 16.12
C ILE A 255 -15.06 7.02 15.22
N LEU A 256 -13.98 6.71 14.51
CA LEU A 256 -13.47 7.60 13.47
C LEU A 256 -14.60 8.06 12.52
N ASP A 257 -14.65 9.36 12.24
CA ASP A 257 -15.54 9.91 11.22
C ASP A 257 -14.96 9.66 9.83
N TRP A 258 -15.07 8.42 9.38
CA TRP A 258 -14.59 8.01 8.06
C TRP A 258 -15.55 8.44 6.94
N ARG A 259 -16.83 8.70 7.26
CA ARG A 259 -17.86 9.06 6.29
C ARG A 259 -17.59 10.45 5.70
N SER A 260 -17.26 11.44 6.54
CA SER A 260 -16.97 12.80 6.05
C SER A 260 -15.67 12.91 5.23
N LYS A 261 -14.80 11.90 5.32
CA LYS A 261 -13.52 11.84 4.60
C LYS A 261 -13.66 11.25 3.19
N LEU A 262 -14.83 10.75 2.83
CA LEU A 262 -15.18 10.31 1.49
C LEU A 262 -16.02 11.41 0.80
N PRO A 263 -15.63 11.90 -0.38
CA PRO A 263 -16.40 12.83 -1.21
C PRO A 263 -17.57 12.15 -1.92
#